data_AF-A0AAW2IF58-F1
#
_entry.id   AF-A0AAW2IF58-F1
#
_cell.length_a   1.000
_cell.length_b   1.000
_cell.length_c   1.000
_cell.angle_alpha   90.00
_cell.angle_beta   90.00
_cell.angle_gamma   90.00
#
_symmetry.space_group_name_H-M   'P 1'
#
loop_
_entity.id
_entity.type
_entity.pdbx_description
1 polymer ?
#
loop_
_entity_poly.entity_id
_entity_poly.type
_entity_poly.pdbx_seq_one_letter_code
_entity_poly.pdbx_strand_id
1 'polypeptide(L)'
;MASGYEPCPPPVDPFVDIVEDGFGFYTDVCGNKEIVRRFTFTNQNYLTIQVITYGATITSIKYPDQCGVVEDVVLGYDGIEGYISDTSHYMGAIIGRYANRIAKGHFKINDDDFQLSKNHGEHHIHGGFFGFDKVNWKSDLQGKKLVLTYLSQDGEEGYPGELLVSVSYQMTTDNSFFMEMRATTSKPTPINLTNHTYFNLAGHTTGAKGLMQHVMNINADRIVTTDDLSIPTGCLQNVTGTLWDLRIPRKLGTVIQHVPYGGFDQCMCIHKTDDECMTFNARVVHPESGRILEVYSNQPGVQFYTANDFPRAGRTINSEGDGVIIIKGKNGVHYYKHHAFCLETQGYPDSVNHKNFPNTILRPGEMYCHKVRYKFSLYEDVVLEPEDFDDAINDWEGEAEGEIDEPADVDAGGDDLLGDSIRIRDMHGLLIFLLQKHSNYLKNFCCNYLYYILCNTNVGGMSIYTLPIILEFCTEDRNKWLFHFENRCTE
;
A
#
# COMPACT_ATOMS: atom_id res chain seq x y z
N MET A 1 -33.69 9.02 -21.32
CA MET A 1 -33.86 8.82 -19.87
C MET A 1 -32.48 8.50 -19.33
N ALA A 2 -31.83 9.46 -18.67
CA ALA A 2 -30.50 9.30 -18.10
C ALA A 2 -30.66 8.77 -16.67
N SER A 3 -30.16 7.57 -16.38
CA SER A 3 -30.10 7.03 -15.04
C SER A 3 -28.93 7.69 -14.30
N GLY A 4 -29.24 8.67 -13.46
CA GLY A 4 -28.29 9.27 -12.53
C GLY A 4 -27.85 8.22 -11.51
N TYR A 5 -26.56 7.88 -11.54
CA TYR A 5 -25.90 7.25 -10.40
C TYR A 5 -25.47 8.36 -9.45
N GLU A 6 -26.26 8.59 -8.40
CA GLU A 6 -25.76 9.29 -7.22
C GLU A 6 -24.98 8.28 -6.37
N PRO A 7 -23.67 8.49 -6.12
CA PRO A 7 -22.94 7.65 -5.18
C PRO A 7 -23.50 7.88 -3.77
N CYS A 8 -23.79 6.80 -3.05
CA CYS A 8 -24.21 6.86 -1.65
C CYS A 8 -23.27 7.80 -0.87
N PRO A 9 -23.78 8.87 -0.24
CA PRO A 9 -22.96 9.63 0.69
C PRO A 9 -22.59 8.70 1.85
N PRO A 10 -21.30 8.57 2.18
CA PRO A 10 -20.89 7.81 3.37
C PRO A 10 -21.57 8.42 4.60
N PRO A 11 -22.06 7.59 5.54
CA PRO A 11 -22.75 8.06 6.73
C PRO A 11 -21.86 9.05 7.50
N VAL A 12 -22.48 10.13 7.98
CA VAL A 12 -21.82 11.07 8.89
C VAL A 12 -21.60 10.33 10.20
N ASP A 13 -20.35 9.94 10.44
CA ASP A 13 -19.96 9.15 11.60
C ASP A 13 -19.70 10.08 12.80
N PRO A 14 -20.49 10.00 13.89
CA PRO A 14 -20.39 10.93 15.02
C PRO A 14 -19.06 10.82 15.78
N PHE A 15 -18.24 9.81 15.49
CA PHE A 15 -17.02 9.49 16.22
C PHE A 15 -15.73 9.88 15.51
N VAL A 16 -15.83 10.60 14.39
CA VAL A 16 -14.69 11.23 13.72
C VAL A 16 -14.68 12.71 14.03
N ASP A 17 -13.60 13.21 14.62
CA ASP A 17 -13.38 14.64 14.84
C ASP A 17 -12.42 15.24 13.80
N ILE A 18 -12.62 16.52 13.47
CA ILE A 18 -11.76 17.27 12.55
C ILE A 18 -11.44 18.61 13.19
N VAL A 19 -10.17 18.83 13.50
CA VAL A 19 -9.67 20.11 14.02
C VAL A 19 -8.90 20.83 12.92
N GLU A 20 -9.21 22.11 12.72
CA GLU A 20 -8.49 23.02 11.82
C GLU A 20 -7.53 23.91 12.62
N ASP A 21 -6.29 24.03 12.15
CA ASP A 21 -5.30 24.97 12.68
C ASP A 21 -4.38 25.53 11.57
N GLY A 22 -3.51 26.49 11.90
CA GLY A 22 -2.55 27.07 10.97
C GLY A 22 -1.23 26.29 10.95
N PHE A 23 -0.78 25.85 9.77
CA PHE A 23 0.48 25.13 9.60
C PHE A 23 1.68 26.03 9.28
N GLY A 24 1.43 27.14 8.59
CA GLY A 24 2.47 28.08 8.17
C GLY A 24 1.97 29.06 7.12
N PHE A 25 2.91 29.69 6.42
CA PHE A 25 2.61 30.61 5.33
C PHE A 25 3.33 30.18 4.05
N TYR A 26 2.63 30.34 2.93
CA TYR A 26 3.16 30.15 1.59
C TYR A 26 3.07 31.49 0.86
N THR A 27 4.06 31.80 0.02
CA THR A 27 4.01 32.96 -0.87
C THR A 27 3.92 32.44 -2.30
N ASP A 28 2.86 32.79 -3.01
CA ASP A 28 2.67 32.37 -4.39
C ASP A 28 3.63 33.08 -5.36
N VAL A 29 3.62 32.65 -6.62
CA VAL A 29 4.45 33.23 -7.69
C VAL A 29 4.13 34.72 -7.98
N CYS A 30 2.97 35.20 -7.55
CA CYS A 30 2.54 36.59 -7.66
C CYS A 30 2.95 37.44 -6.44
N GLY A 31 3.56 36.84 -5.41
CA GLY A 31 3.97 37.50 -4.18
C GLY A 31 2.85 37.59 -3.12
N ASN A 32 1.71 36.93 -3.32
CA ASN A 32 0.63 36.89 -2.34
C ASN A 32 0.99 35.90 -1.23
N LYS A 33 0.94 36.38 0.01
CA LYS A 33 1.16 35.55 1.19
C LYS A 33 -0.16 34.94 1.65
N GLU A 34 -0.23 33.62 1.63
CA GLU A 34 -1.39 32.84 2.02
C GLU A 34 -1.10 32.00 3.27
N ILE A 35 -2.14 31.76 4.07
CA ILE A 35 -2.05 30.82 5.19
C ILE A 35 -2.21 29.40 4.66
N VAL A 36 -1.33 28.51 5.11
CA VAL A 36 -1.47 27.07 4.92
C VAL A 36 -2.18 26.52 6.13
N ARG A 37 -3.33 25.89 5.93
CA ARG A 37 -4.13 25.29 7.00
C ARG A 37 -3.79 23.82 7.15
N ARG A 38 -3.93 23.30 8.36
CA ARG A 38 -3.87 21.88 8.69
C ARG A 38 -5.23 21.42 9.21
N PHE A 39 -5.65 20.24 8.77
CA PHE A 39 -6.82 19.53 9.24
C PHE A 39 -6.36 18.23 9.86
N THR A 40 -6.69 18.03 11.14
CA THR A 40 -6.38 16.80 11.88
C THR A 40 -7.66 16.00 12.08
N PHE A 41 -7.72 14.85 11.44
CA PHE A 41 -8.78 13.86 11.57
C PHE A 41 -8.43 12.91 12.72
N THR A 42 -9.34 12.68 13.67
CA THR A 42 -9.15 11.70 14.76
C THR A 42 -10.39 10.80 14.91
N ASN A 43 -10.23 9.49 15.06
CA ASN A 43 -11.32 8.58 15.44
C ASN A 43 -11.07 7.93 16.83
N GLN A 44 -12.03 7.11 17.27
CA GLN A 44 -11.98 6.43 18.57
C GLN A 44 -10.94 5.31 18.68
N ASN A 45 -10.40 4.82 17.56
CA ASN A 45 -9.39 3.76 17.54
C ASN A 45 -7.96 4.33 17.53
N TYR A 46 -7.79 5.58 17.95
CA TYR A 46 -6.51 6.28 17.98
C TYR A 46 -5.85 6.44 16.60
N LEU A 47 -6.62 6.35 15.51
CA LEU A 47 -6.17 6.74 14.18
C LEU A 47 -6.25 8.27 14.07
N THR A 48 -5.11 8.89 13.82
CA THR A 48 -4.98 10.33 13.58
C THR A 48 -4.31 10.58 12.24
N ILE A 49 -4.96 11.36 11.37
CA ILE A 49 -4.41 11.71 10.05
C ILE A 49 -4.40 13.23 9.90
N GLN A 50 -3.29 13.79 9.41
CA GLN A 50 -3.15 15.22 9.18
C GLN A 50 -3.03 15.52 7.69
N VAL A 51 -3.81 16.49 7.22
CA VAL A 51 -3.77 17.00 5.85
C VAL A 51 -3.53 18.51 5.88
N ILE A 52 -2.65 19.02 5.03
CA ILE A 52 -2.45 20.47 4.85
C ILE A 52 -2.96 20.94 3.48
N THR A 53 -3.31 22.22 3.37
CA THR A 53 -3.81 22.81 2.11
C THR A 53 -2.75 22.90 1.02
N TYR A 54 -1.48 23.07 1.40
CA TYR A 54 -0.37 23.08 0.44
C TYR A 54 -0.15 21.67 -0.13
N GLY A 55 -0.26 21.55 -1.45
CA GLY A 55 -0.17 20.27 -2.15
C GLY A 55 -1.29 19.27 -1.84
N ALA A 56 -2.34 19.68 -1.12
CA ALA A 56 -3.32 18.77 -0.53
C ALA A 56 -2.64 17.61 0.23
N THR A 57 -1.60 17.93 0.99
CA THR A 57 -0.59 16.96 1.44
C THR A 57 -1.01 16.23 2.71
N ILE A 58 -0.88 14.90 2.74
CA ILE A 58 -0.93 14.10 3.97
C ILE A 58 0.42 14.26 4.69
N THR A 59 0.43 14.84 5.88
CA THR A 59 1.66 15.13 6.64
C THR A 59 1.95 14.12 7.75
N SER A 60 0.92 13.42 8.23
CA SER A 60 1.01 12.47 9.34
C SER A 60 -0.11 11.43 9.26
N ILE A 61 0.22 10.18 9.58
CA ILE A 61 -0.73 9.09 9.80
C ILE A 61 -0.23 8.32 11.02
N LYS A 62 -0.98 8.40 12.12
CA LYS A 62 -0.63 7.78 13.41
C LYS A 62 -1.70 6.78 13.81
N TYR A 63 -1.29 5.58 14.17
CA TYR A 63 -2.19 4.56 14.75
C TYR A 63 -1.40 3.57 15.62
N PRO A 64 -2.06 2.87 16.56
CA PRO A 64 -1.38 1.97 17.48
C PRO A 64 -0.71 0.79 16.77
N ASP A 65 0.25 0.17 17.43
CA ASP A 65 0.68 -1.21 17.17
C ASP A 65 -0.11 -2.19 18.05
N GLN A 66 0.20 -3.48 17.96
CA GLN A 66 -0.40 -4.54 18.80
C GLN A 66 -0.17 -4.34 20.32
N CYS A 67 0.82 -3.54 20.72
CA CYS A 67 1.11 -3.19 22.10
C CYS A 67 0.43 -1.87 22.53
N GLY A 68 -0.35 -1.24 21.65
CA GLY A 68 -1.00 0.05 21.89
C GLY A 68 -0.10 1.28 21.70
N VAL A 69 1.14 1.12 21.22
CA VAL A 69 2.06 2.23 20.96
C VAL A 69 1.71 2.91 19.65
N VAL A 70 1.30 4.18 19.74
CA VAL A 70 0.95 5.00 18.57
C VAL A 70 2.20 5.62 17.97
N GLU A 71 2.46 5.34 16.70
CA GLU A 71 3.54 5.97 15.94
C GLU A 71 3.06 6.53 14.61
N ASP A 72 3.79 7.52 14.11
CA ASP A 72 3.58 8.06 12.78
C ASP A 72 4.25 7.18 11.73
N VAL A 73 3.44 6.60 10.85
CA VAL A 73 3.88 5.62 9.85
C VAL A 73 4.15 6.22 8.48
N VAL A 74 4.15 7.55 8.35
CA VAL A 74 4.50 8.22 7.09
C VAL A 74 5.66 9.18 7.26
N LEU A 75 6.46 9.33 6.21
CA LEU A 75 7.50 10.37 6.17
C LEU A 75 6.86 11.75 5.99
N GLY A 76 7.60 12.79 6.36
CA GLY A 76 7.18 14.17 6.13
C GLY A 76 8.10 15.15 6.84
N TYR A 77 7.63 16.38 6.99
CA TYR A 77 8.34 17.48 7.66
C TYR A 77 7.51 18.06 8.81
N ASP A 78 8.20 18.62 9.82
CA ASP A 78 7.54 19.23 11.00
C ASP A 78 6.86 20.57 10.66
N GLY A 79 7.36 21.29 9.65
CA GLY A 79 6.91 22.62 9.26
C GLY A 79 6.77 22.79 7.75
N ILE A 80 6.10 23.86 7.33
CA ILE A 80 5.82 24.17 5.92
C ILE A 80 7.10 24.33 5.10
N GLU A 81 8.19 24.77 5.73
CA GLU A 81 9.49 25.01 5.10
C GLU A 81 10.05 23.76 4.40
N GLY A 82 9.80 22.58 4.97
CA GLY A 82 10.21 21.31 4.36
C GLY A 82 9.41 20.98 3.09
N TYR A 83 8.11 21.25 3.10
CA TYR A 83 7.21 20.96 1.98
C TYR A 83 7.37 21.94 0.80
N ILE A 84 7.71 23.21 1.07
CA ILE A 84 7.95 24.21 0.01
C ILE A 84 9.37 24.15 -0.55
N SER A 85 10.27 23.37 0.06
CA SER A 85 11.65 23.27 -0.39
C SER A 85 11.76 22.51 -1.73
N ASP A 86 12.79 22.82 -2.51
CA ASP A 86 13.07 22.09 -3.77
C ASP A 86 13.42 20.61 -3.53
N THR A 87 13.69 20.23 -2.28
CA THR A 87 13.96 18.86 -1.82
C THR A 87 12.80 18.28 -1.00
N SER A 88 11.56 18.72 -1.26
CA SER A 88 10.36 18.20 -0.58
C SER A 88 10.04 16.74 -0.94
N HIS A 89 10.61 16.22 -2.04
CA HIS A 89 10.44 14.86 -2.55
C HIS A 89 8.98 14.41 -2.67
N TYR A 90 8.05 15.33 -2.93
CA TYR A 90 6.62 15.06 -3.09
C TYR A 90 5.94 14.43 -1.86
N MET A 91 6.55 14.50 -0.67
CA MET A 91 6.13 13.70 0.49
C MET A 91 4.65 13.92 0.85
N GLY A 92 3.83 12.91 0.58
CA GLY A 92 2.41 12.90 0.94
C GLY A 92 1.51 13.78 0.08
N ALA A 93 2.06 14.46 -0.93
CA ALA A 93 1.33 15.42 -1.75
C ALA A 93 0.40 14.75 -2.76
N ILE A 94 -0.60 15.49 -3.23
CA ILE A 94 -1.34 15.16 -4.45
C ILE A 94 -0.51 15.57 -5.65
N ILE A 95 -0.35 14.64 -6.58
CA ILE A 95 0.41 14.85 -7.80
C ILE A 95 -0.51 15.06 -8.98
N GLY A 96 -0.17 16.05 -9.81
CA GLY A 96 -0.87 16.38 -11.03
C GLY A 96 -0.24 17.60 -11.72
N ARG A 97 -0.63 17.93 -12.96
CA ARG A 97 -1.79 17.38 -13.68
C ARG A 97 -1.62 15.92 -14.14
N TYR A 98 -0.38 15.47 -14.31
CA TYR A 98 -0.05 14.09 -14.70
C TYR A 98 1.02 13.48 -13.79
N ALA A 99 0.64 12.44 -13.06
CA ALA A 99 1.52 11.64 -12.23
C ALA A 99 2.46 10.77 -13.06
N ASN A 100 3.67 10.57 -12.54
CA ASN A 100 4.76 9.86 -13.17
C ASN A 100 5.23 10.54 -14.48
N ARG A 101 5.90 9.81 -15.37
CA ARG A 101 6.63 10.37 -16.50
C ARG A 101 5.77 10.48 -17.76
N ILE A 102 6.02 11.53 -18.55
CA ILE A 102 5.64 11.65 -19.97
C ILE A 102 6.92 11.74 -20.80
N ALA A 103 7.09 10.84 -21.76
CA ALA A 103 8.28 10.77 -22.60
C ALA A 103 8.51 12.08 -23.35
N LYS A 104 9.75 12.61 -23.29
CA LYS A 104 10.15 13.86 -23.95
C LYS A 104 9.36 15.12 -23.51
N GLY A 105 8.55 14.99 -22.45
CA GLY A 105 7.56 15.98 -22.07
C GLY A 105 6.61 16.32 -23.22
N HIS A 106 6.29 15.35 -24.05
CA HIS A 106 5.61 15.58 -25.32
C HIS A 106 4.47 14.59 -25.51
N PHE A 107 3.34 15.05 -26.03
CA PHE A 107 2.22 14.21 -26.40
C PHE A 107 1.36 14.85 -27.49
N LYS A 108 0.44 14.06 -28.05
CA LYS A 108 -0.54 14.54 -29.03
C LYS A 108 -1.96 14.28 -28.56
N ILE A 109 -2.85 15.23 -28.86
CA ILE A 109 -4.29 14.99 -28.81
C ILE A 109 -4.82 15.23 -30.21
N ASN A 110 -5.30 14.18 -30.86
CA ASN A 110 -5.61 14.19 -32.29
C ASN A 110 -4.36 14.58 -33.11
N ASP A 111 -4.46 15.61 -33.95
CA ASP A 111 -3.36 16.13 -34.76
C ASP A 111 -2.59 17.27 -34.07
N ASP A 112 -3.06 17.75 -32.92
CA ASP A 112 -2.44 18.83 -32.17
C ASP A 112 -1.28 18.31 -31.30
N ASP A 113 -0.22 19.10 -31.27
CA ASP A 113 1.07 18.77 -30.68
C ASP A 113 1.33 19.64 -29.45
N PHE A 114 1.64 19.02 -28.31
CA PHE A 114 1.81 19.71 -27.03
C PHE A 114 3.17 19.40 -26.41
N GLN A 115 3.88 20.46 -26.01
CA GLN A 115 5.15 20.38 -25.30
C GLN A 115 4.95 20.86 -23.86
N LEU A 116 5.23 19.98 -22.92
CA LEU A 116 5.28 20.24 -21.49
C LEU A 116 6.69 20.66 -21.07
N SER A 117 6.79 21.13 -19.82
CA SER A 117 8.07 21.35 -19.17
C SER A 117 8.90 20.05 -19.09
N LYS A 118 10.23 20.18 -19.14
CA LYS A 118 11.17 19.06 -18.99
C LYS A 118 11.91 19.21 -17.67
N ASN A 119 11.27 18.78 -16.59
CA ASN A 119 11.79 18.91 -15.23
C ASN A 119 12.63 17.70 -14.79
N HIS A 120 12.78 16.67 -15.63
CA HIS A 120 13.61 15.51 -15.34
C HIS A 120 14.35 15.02 -16.60
N GLY A 121 15.53 15.60 -16.86
CA GLY A 121 16.28 15.38 -18.09
C GLY A 121 15.46 15.84 -19.30
N GLU A 122 15.30 14.97 -20.29
CA GLU A 122 14.46 15.27 -21.46
C GLU A 122 12.95 15.05 -21.22
N HIS A 123 12.56 14.52 -20.06
CA HIS A 123 11.21 14.05 -19.78
C HIS A 123 10.46 15.00 -18.83
N HIS A 124 9.14 14.87 -18.83
CA HIS A 124 8.26 15.52 -17.87
C HIS A 124 7.90 14.53 -16.77
N ILE A 125 7.89 14.95 -15.51
CA ILE A 125 7.51 14.10 -14.38
C ILE A 125 6.62 14.86 -13.39
N HIS A 126 5.60 14.18 -12.86
CA HIS A 126 4.79 14.63 -11.73
C HIS A 126 4.19 16.04 -11.90
N GLY A 127 3.77 16.38 -13.11
CA GLY A 127 3.10 17.64 -13.41
C GLY A 127 4.01 18.84 -13.69
N GLY A 128 5.33 18.71 -13.54
CA GLY A 128 6.30 19.72 -13.99
C GLY A 128 7.05 20.41 -12.85
N PHE A 129 7.53 21.64 -13.08
CA PHE A 129 8.29 22.38 -12.07
C PHE A 129 7.40 22.83 -10.90
N PHE A 130 6.19 23.28 -11.23
CA PHE A 130 5.13 23.73 -10.33
C PHE A 130 3.88 22.85 -10.51
N GLY A 131 4.01 21.58 -10.12
CA GLY A 131 2.88 20.64 -10.09
C GLY A 131 1.89 20.95 -8.98
N PHE A 132 0.85 20.11 -8.90
CA PHE A 132 -0.24 20.23 -7.92
C PHE A 132 0.21 20.06 -6.46
N ASP A 133 1.40 19.50 -6.25
CA ASP A 133 2.07 19.39 -4.95
C ASP A 133 2.58 20.74 -4.45
N LYS A 134 2.77 21.73 -5.32
CA LYS A 134 3.40 23.02 -5.00
C LYS A 134 2.45 24.22 -4.99
N VAL A 135 1.15 23.96 -4.93
CA VAL A 135 0.12 25.00 -4.87
C VAL A 135 -0.65 24.93 -3.56
N ASN A 136 -1.12 26.07 -3.06
CA ASN A 136 -1.99 26.10 -1.89
C ASN A 136 -3.45 25.95 -2.34
N TRP A 137 -4.09 24.86 -1.95
CA TRP A 137 -5.46 24.54 -2.36
C TRP A 137 -6.48 25.31 -1.51
N LYS A 138 -7.61 25.69 -2.11
CA LYS A 138 -8.72 26.28 -1.36
C LYS A 138 -9.44 25.19 -0.59
N SER A 139 -9.54 25.34 0.73
CA SER A 139 -10.23 24.39 1.61
C SER A 139 -11.67 24.76 1.91
N ASP A 140 -12.54 23.76 1.93
CA ASP A 140 -13.92 23.82 2.38
C ASP A 140 -14.24 22.58 3.22
N LEU A 141 -14.74 22.76 4.44
CA LEU A 141 -15.08 21.66 5.34
C LEU A 141 -16.59 21.39 5.29
N GLN A 142 -16.98 20.30 4.63
CA GLN A 142 -18.37 19.91 4.42
C GLN A 142 -18.75 18.83 5.44
N GLY A 143 -19.13 19.26 6.65
CA GLY A 143 -19.42 18.34 7.76
C GLY A 143 -18.16 17.61 8.22
N LYS A 144 -18.05 16.31 7.91
CA LYS A 144 -16.88 15.46 8.23
C LYS A 144 -16.03 15.10 7.01
N LYS A 145 -16.17 15.88 5.93
CA LYS A 145 -15.44 15.72 4.67
C LYS A 145 -14.69 17.00 4.37
N LEU A 146 -13.37 16.93 4.29
CA LEU A 146 -12.55 18.04 3.80
C LEU A 146 -12.56 18.00 2.27
N VAL A 147 -12.83 19.14 1.64
CA VAL A 147 -12.72 19.32 0.19
C VAL A 147 -11.69 20.40 -0.09
N LEU A 148 -10.67 20.05 -0.86
CA LEU A 148 -9.63 20.95 -1.35
C LEU A 148 -9.83 21.15 -2.85
N THR A 149 -9.81 22.39 -3.32
CA THR A 149 -10.05 22.73 -4.73
C THR A 149 -8.93 23.61 -5.30
N TYR A 150 -8.54 23.34 -6.53
CA TYR A 150 -7.58 24.13 -7.29
C TYR A 150 -8.05 24.28 -8.74
N LEU A 151 -7.80 25.45 -9.32
CA LEU A 151 -8.07 25.75 -10.73
C LEU A 151 -6.74 25.93 -11.44
N SER A 152 -6.31 24.87 -12.12
CA SER A 152 -5.13 24.88 -12.98
C SER A 152 -5.47 25.58 -14.29
N GLN A 153 -4.74 26.64 -14.63
CA GLN A 153 -5.08 27.49 -15.78
C GLN A 153 -4.78 26.79 -17.12
N ASP A 154 -5.36 27.28 -18.21
CA ASP A 154 -4.98 26.85 -19.56
C ASP A 154 -3.49 27.20 -19.82
N GLY A 155 -2.72 26.22 -20.28
CA GLY A 155 -1.28 26.36 -20.53
C GLY A 155 -0.39 26.21 -19.30
N GLU A 156 -0.94 25.99 -18.11
CA GLU A 156 -0.15 25.74 -16.90
C GLU A 156 0.74 24.51 -17.09
N GLU A 157 2.06 24.66 -16.88
CA GLU A 157 3.09 23.64 -17.17
C GLU A 157 3.08 23.09 -18.62
N GLY A 158 2.40 23.77 -19.53
CA GLY A 158 2.22 23.39 -20.95
C GLY A 158 0.95 22.58 -21.23
N TYR A 159 0.13 22.27 -20.22
CA TYR A 159 -1.09 21.48 -20.41
C TYR A 159 -2.24 22.31 -21.03
N PRO A 160 -2.96 21.81 -22.05
CA PRO A 160 -4.09 22.51 -22.62
C PRO A 160 -5.32 22.44 -21.72
N GLY A 161 -6.16 23.48 -21.75
CA GLY A 161 -7.42 23.56 -21.04
C GLY A 161 -7.24 23.96 -19.58
N GLU A 162 -8.16 24.80 -19.12
CA GLU A 162 -8.35 24.99 -17.68
C GLU A 162 -8.85 23.67 -17.09
N LEU A 163 -8.35 23.32 -15.91
CA LEU A 163 -8.77 22.14 -15.16
C LEU A 163 -9.19 22.56 -13.76
N LEU A 164 -10.49 22.42 -13.48
CA LEU A 164 -11.00 22.51 -12.12
C LEU A 164 -10.84 21.13 -11.48
N VAL A 165 -9.99 21.04 -10.47
CA VAL A 165 -9.71 19.80 -9.75
C VAL A 165 -10.10 19.96 -8.27
N SER A 166 -10.64 18.89 -7.71
CA SER A 166 -10.94 18.80 -6.29
C SER A 166 -10.43 17.48 -5.73
N VAL A 167 -9.94 17.52 -4.49
CA VAL A 167 -9.57 16.35 -3.71
C VAL A 167 -10.36 16.40 -2.42
N SER A 168 -10.97 15.29 -2.05
CA SER A 168 -11.68 15.19 -0.79
C SER A 168 -11.16 14.07 0.09
N TYR A 169 -11.14 14.36 1.39
CA TYR A 169 -10.67 13.45 2.43
C TYR A 169 -11.78 13.19 3.44
N GLN A 170 -11.94 11.93 3.78
CA GLN A 170 -12.90 11.50 4.79
C GLN A 170 -12.39 10.29 5.54
N MET A 171 -12.53 10.31 6.85
CA MET A 171 -12.21 9.20 7.72
C MET A 171 -13.49 8.57 8.27
N THR A 172 -13.44 7.27 8.56
CA THR A 172 -14.52 6.50 9.20
C THR A 172 -14.03 5.88 10.51
N THR A 173 -14.98 5.42 11.35
CA THR A 173 -14.65 4.69 12.58
C THR A 173 -13.96 3.36 12.36
N ASP A 174 -14.16 2.72 11.22
CA ASP A 174 -13.51 1.45 10.91
C ASP A 174 -12.04 1.62 10.47
N ASN A 175 -11.39 2.75 10.76
CA ASN A 175 -10.01 3.03 10.33
C ASN A 175 -9.82 3.05 8.80
N SER A 176 -10.86 3.38 8.04
CA SER A 176 -10.71 3.70 6.63
C SER A 176 -10.49 5.21 6.45
N PHE A 177 -9.56 5.56 5.57
CA PHE A 177 -9.33 6.91 5.08
C PHE A 177 -9.54 6.94 3.58
N PHE A 178 -10.59 7.65 3.18
CA PHE A 178 -11.01 7.79 1.80
C PHE A 178 -10.44 9.07 1.21
N MET A 179 -9.92 8.94 0.00
CA MET A 179 -9.47 10.03 -0.85
C MET A 179 -10.20 9.94 -2.18
N GLU A 180 -10.86 11.02 -2.59
CA GLU A 180 -11.51 11.10 -3.90
C GLU A 180 -11.04 12.34 -4.64
N MET A 181 -10.43 12.12 -5.80
CA MET A 181 -9.95 13.14 -6.72
C MET A 181 -10.91 13.24 -7.91
N ARG A 182 -11.44 14.44 -8.16
CA ARG A 182 -12.35 14.73 -9.28
C ARG A 182 -11.86 15.91 -10.09
N ALA A 183 -12.09 15.87 -11.39
CA ALA A 183 -11.75 17.01 -12.24
C ALA A 183 -12.65 17.14 -13.47
N THR A 184 -12.81 18.38 -13.92
CA THR A 184 -13.46 18.75 -15.19
C THR A 184 -12.59 19.74 -15.94
N THR A 185 -12.67 19.73 -17.27
CA THR A 185 -11.82 20.57 -18.12
C THR A 185 -12.58 21.37 -19.18
N SER A 186 -11.99 22.49 -19.60
CA SER A 186 -12.49 23.31 -20.71
C SER A 186 -11.99 22.87 -22.10
N LYS A 187 -10.91 22.09 -22.19
CA LYS A 187 -10.39 21.49 -23.44
C LYS A 187 -9.90 20.07 -23.20
N PRO A 188 -9.84 19.19 -24.23
CA PRO A 188 -9.20 17.89 -24.07
C PRO A 188 -7.79 18.01 -23.47
N THR A 189 -7.51 17.29 -22.39
CA THR A 189 -6.24 17.39 -21.65
C THR A 189 -5.86 16.06 -21.02
N PRO A 190 -4.57 15.71 -20.92
CA PRO A 190 -4.18 14.53 -20.17
C PRO A 190 -4.35 14.78 -18.66
N ILE A 191 -4.79 13.75 -17.95
CA ILE A 191 -4.94 13.77 -16.50
C ILE A 191 -4.58 12.40 -15.92
N ASN A 192 -3.78 12.41 -14.87
CA ASN A 192 -3.45 11.25 -14.07
C ASN A 192 -3.09 11.74 -12.67
N LEU A 193 -3.99 11.60 -11.70
CA LEU A 193 -3.76 12.11 -10.35
C LEU A 193 -3.33 10.97 -9.43
N THR A 194 -2.55 11.25 -8.39
CA THR A 194 -2.22 10.28 -7.34
C THR A 194 -1.85 10.98 -6.04
N ASN A 195 -1.61 10.20 -4.99
CA ASN A 195 -1.04 10.65 -3.73
C ASN A 195 0.32 9.98 -3.48
N HIS A 196 1.35 10.77 -3.21
CA HIS A 196 2.73 10.32 -3.10
C HIS A 196 3.18 10.13 -1.64
N THR A 197 2.33 9.47 -0.84
CA THR A 197 2.65 9.18 0.57
C THR A 197 3.71 8.09 0.70
N TYR A 198 4.77 8.40 1.46
CA TYR A 198 5.84 7.47 1.81
C TYR A 198 5.53 6.81 3.16
N PHE A 199 5.25 5.51 3.14
CA PHE A 199 4.88 4.71 4.30
C PHE A 199 6.08 3.92 4.87
N ASN A 200 6.10 3.80 6.20
CA ASN A 200 6.87 2.83 6.95
C ASN A 200 6.06 2.46 8.20
N LEU A 201 5.39 1.30 8.16
CA LEU A 201 4.49 0.82 9.22
C LEU A 201 5.23 0.44 10.51
N ALA A 202 6.55 0.33 10.46
CA ALA A 202 7.39 0.22 11.65
C ALA A 202 7.56 1.56 12.38
N GLY A 203 7.05 2.66 11.81
CA GLY A 203 7.27 4.03 12.26
C GLY A 203 8.31 4.75 11.39
N HIS A 204 8.08 6.04 11.14
CA HIS A 204 8.90 6.86 10.24
C HIS A 204 10.36 7.06 10.71
N THR A 205 10.69 6.67 11.94
CA THR A 205 12.02 6.83 12.55
C THR A 205 12.93 5.62 12.29
N THR A 206 12.37 4.50 11.83
CA THR A 206 13.06 3.19 11.79
C THR A 206 13.95 2.98 10.57
N GLY A 207 13.77 3.79 9.52
CA GLY A 207 14.55 3.73 8.30
C GLY A 207 14.51 2.40 7.58
N ALA A 208 15.61 2.12 6.86
CA ALA A 208 15.77 0.90 6.09
C ALA A 208 15.58 -0.37 6.92
N LYS A 209 15.99 -0.38 8.19
CA LYS A 209 15.81 -1.54 9.06
C LYS A 209 14.32 -1.91 9.18
N GLY A 210 13.45 -0.93 9.43
CA GLY A 210 12.01 -1.13 9.48
C GLY A 210 11.42 -1.50 8.13
N LEU A 211 11.81 -0.79 7.05
CA LEU A 211 11.33 -1.07 5.70
C LEU A 211 11.59 -2.54 5.30
N MET A 212 12.77 -3.08 5.58
CA MET A 212 13.13 -4.46 5.21
C MET A 212 12.25 -5.54 5.86
N GLN A 213 11.57 -5.22 6.98
CA GLN A 213 10.68 -6.17 7.66
C GLN A 213 9.27 -6.23 7.07
N HIS A 214 8.91 -5.30 6.18
CA HIS A 214 7.57 -5.26 5.60
C HIS A 214 7.33 -6.49 4.70
N VAL A 215 6.15 -7.06 4.80
CA VAL A 215 5.64 -8.10 3.92
C VAL A 215 4.70 -7.46 2.91
N MET A 216 5.08 -7.51 1.65
CA MET A 216 4.35 -6.88 0.55
C MET A 216 3.47 -7.91 -0.16
N ASN A 217 2.21 -7.55 -0.39
CA ASN A 217 1.29 -8.27 -1.24
C ASN A 217 0.61 -7.29 -2.20
N ILE A 218 0.77 -7.47 -3.51
CA ILE A 218 0.20 -6.59 -4.53
C ILE A 218 -0.58 -7.43 -5.54
N ASN A 219 -1.85 -7.08 -5.73
CA ASN A 219 -2.77 -7.72 -6.66
C ASN A 219 -2.50 -7.27 -8.11
N ALA A 220 -1.32 -7.62 -8.62
CA ALA A 220 -0.90 -7.30 -9.98
C ALA A 220 -0.35 -8.53 -10.68
N ASP A 221 -0.86 -8.82 -11.88
CA ASP A 221 -0.39 -9.93 -12.71
C ASP A 221 0.63 -9.50 -13.76
N ARG A 222 0.80 -8.19 -13.96
CA ARG A 222 1.75 -7.58 -14.90
C ARG A 222 2.43 -6.34 -14.33
N ILE A 223 3.53 -5.93 -14.95
CA ILE A 223 4.14 -4.61 -14.78
C ILE A 223 4.22 -3.87 -16.12
N VAL A 224 4.24 -2.54 -16.06
CA VAL A 224 4.68 -1.71 -17.18
C VAL A 224 6.21 -1.76 -17.22
N THR A 225 6.77 -2.25 -18.31
CA THR A 225 8.22 -2.27 -18.50
C THR A 225 8.73 -0.90 -18.93
N THR A 226 9.93 -0.56 -18.46
CA THR A 226 10.59 0.72 -18.73
C THR A 226 11.95 0.52 -19.37
N ASP A 227 12.46 1.55 -20.04
CA ASP A 227 13.87 1.65 -20.45
C ASP A 227 14.78 2.08 -19.27
N ASP A 228 16.06 2.27 -19.55
CA ASP A 228 17.08 2.67 -18.57
C ASP A 228 16.85 4.09 -18.00
N LEU A 229 16.01 4.90 -18.63
CA LEU A 229 15.58 6.23 -18.16
C LEU A 229 14.27 6.17 -17.39
N SER A 230 13.79 4.96 -17.08
CA SER A 230 12.50 4.70 -16.41
C SER A 230 11.29 5.19 -17.21
N ILE A 231 11.41 5.24 -18.55
CA ILE A 231 10.32 5.59 -19.44
C ILE A 231 9.62 4.33 -19.93
N PRO A 232 8.27 4.26 -19.87
CA PRO A 232 7.52 3.13 -20.37
C PRO A 232 7.86 2.80 -21.81
N THR A 233 8.02 1.50 -22.09
CA THR A 233 8.27 1.02 -23.46
C THR A 233 6.98 0.76 -24.23
N GLY A 234 5.83 0.83 -23.55
CA GLY A 234 4.54 0.35 -24.04
C GLY A 234 4.29 -1.15 -23.80
N CYS A 235 5.29 -1.91 -23.32
CA CYS A 235 5.13 -3.36 -23.10
C CYS A 235 4.68 -3.68 -21.67
N LEU A 236 3.72 -4.59 -21.56
CA LEU A 236 3.26 -5.17 -20.29
C LEU A 236 3.88 -6.57 -20.11
N GLN A 237 4.59 -6.78 -19.00
CA GLN A 237 5.25 -8.05 -18.69
C GLN A 237 4.52 -8.79 -17.58
N ASN A 238 4.22 -10.08 -17.76
CA ASN A 238 3.66 -10.92 -16.69
C ASN A 238 4.65 -11.06 -15.53
N VAL A 239 4.14 -11.01 -14.29
CA VAL A 239 4.98 -11.13 -13.09
C VAL A 239 5.36 -12.57 -12.75
N THR A 240 4.61 -13.56 -13.23
CA THR A 240 4.82 -14.98 -12.89
C THR A 240 6.27 -15.43 -13.11
N GLY A 241 6.88 -15.99 -12.06
CA GLY A 241 8.27 -16.47 -12.12
C GLY A 241 9.33 -15.37 -12.13
N THR A 242 8.95 -14.12 -11.86
CA THR A 242 9.86 -12.97 -11.79
C THR A 242 9.93 -12.41 -10.36
N LEU A 243 10.92 -11.55 -10.09
CA LEU A 243 11.06 -10.82 -8.83
C LEU A 243 9.90 -9.85 -8.55
N TRP A 244 9.09 -9.54 -9.57
CA TRP A 244 7.92 -8.68 -9.49
C TRP A 244 6.65 -9.41 -9.06
N ASP A 245 6.71 -10.75 -8.87
CA ASP A 245 5.57 -11.53 -8.41
C ASP A 245 5.32 -11.31 -6.90
N LEU A 246 4.59 -10.25 -6.60
CA LEU A 246 4.15 -9.89 -5.26
C LEU A 246 2.69 -10.33 -5.00
N ARG A 247 2.09 -11.13 -5.87
CA ARG A 247 0.75 -11.72 -5.65
C ARG A 247 0.75 -12.69 -4.49
N ILE A 248 1.89 -13.32 -4.25
CA ILE A 248 2.16 -14.09 -3.04
C ILE A 248 2.92 -13.17 -2.08
N PRO A 249 2.52 -13.04 -0.80
CA PRO A 249 3.22 -12.19 0.15
C PRO A 249 4.73 -12.46 0.21
N ARG A 250 5.55 -11.40 0.18
CA ARG A 250 7.01 -11.48 0.25
C ARG A 250 7.58 -10.46 1.22
N LYS A 251 8.51 -10.89 2.06
CA LYS A 251 9.30 -10.00 2.92
C LYS A 251 10.23 -9.15 2.05
N LEU A 252 10.10 -7.83 2.11
CA LEU A 252 10.77 -6.89 1.23
C LEU A 252 12.29 -7.04 1.26
N GLY A 253 12.88 -7.21 2.45
CA GLY A 253 14.31 -7.41 2.63
C GLY A 253 14.89 -8.66 1.93
N THR A 254 14.06 -9.63 1.56
CA THR A 254 14.50 -10.85 0.83
C THR A 254 14.53 -10.65 -0.69
N VAL A 255 13.78 -9.69 -1.22
CA VAL A 255 13.60 -9.49 -2.66
C VAL A 255 14.24 -8.21 -3.17
N ILE A 256 14.22 -7.12 -2.39
CA ILE A 256 14.61 -5.77 -2.83
C ILE A 256 16.05 -5.66 -3.32
N GLN A 257 16.97 -6.46 -2.77
CA GLN A 257 18.38 -6.46 -3.16
C GLN A 257 18.64 -7.09 -4.54
N HIS A 258 17.70 -7.92 -5.02
CA HIS A 258 17.78 -8.58 -6.31
C HIS A 258 17.14 -7.77 -7.43
N VAL A 259 16.38 -6.73 -7.06
CA VAL A 259 15.76 -5.81 -8.00
C VAL A 259 16.85 -5.01 -8.72
N PRO A 260 16.81 -4.88 -10.07
CA PRO A 260 17.73 -4.01 -10.81
C PRO A 260 17.79 -2.60 -10.21
N TYR A 261 19.00 -2.02 -10.14
CA TYR A 261 19.27 -0.72 -9.49
C TYR A 261 19.01 -0.68 -7.96
N GLY A 262 18.60 -1.81 -7.38
CA GLY A 262 18.52 -2.07 -5.95
C GLY A 262 17.35 -1.37 -5.29
N GLY A 263 16.13 -1.55 -5.80
CA GLY A 263 14.87 -1.06 -5.23
C GLY A 263 13.73 -1.06 -6.25
N PHE A 264 12.48 -1.17 -5.79
CA PHE A 264 11.31 -1.14 -6.66
C PHE A 264 11.01 0.29 -7.11
N ASP A 265 10.67 0.45 -8.38
CA ASP A 265 10.11 1.65 -9.01
C ASP A 265 9.29 1.24 -10.25
N GLN A 266 8.32 0.35 -10.03
CA GLN A 266 7.54 -0.26 -11.11
C GLN A 266 6.07 0.12 -11.00
N CYS A 267 5.44 0.41 -12.15
CA CYS A 267 4.00 0.47 -12.23
C CYS A 267 3.44 -0.96 -12.33
N MET A 268 2.85 -1.41 -11.22
CA MET A 268 2.18 -2.69 -11.06
C MET A 268 0.77 -2.59 -11.68
N CYS A 269 0.47 -3.42 -12.67
CA CYS A 269 -0.83 -3.46 -13.36
C CYS A 269 -1.83 -4.25 -12.51
N ILE A 270 -2.82 -3.56 -11.94
CA ILE A 270 -3.77 -4.18 -11.01
C ILE A 270 -4.70 -5.14 -11.74
N HIS A 271 -4.83 -6.35 -11.21
CA HIS A 271 -5.74 -7.36 -11.73
C HIS A 271 -7.15 -7.09 -11.20
N LYS A 272 -8.05 -6.64 -12.07
CA LYS A 272 -9.48 -6.49 -11.75
C LYS A 272 -10.20 -7.82 -11.84
N THR A 273 -10.80 -8.25 -10.73
CA THR A 273 -11.55 -9.51 -10.61
C THR A 273 -13.05 -9.35 -10.77
N ASP A 274 -13.58 -8.12 -10.68
CA ASP A 274 -15.01 -7.82 -10.62
C ASP A 274 -15.35 -6.40 -11.12
N ASP A 275 -16.66 -6.13 -11.20
CA ASP A 275 -17.23 -4.81 -11.50
C ASP A 275 -17.30 -3.90 -10.24
N GLU A 276 -16.56 -4.19 -9.17
CA GLU A 276 -16.62 -3.38 -7.95
C GLU A 276 -16.12 -1.95 -8.20
N CYS A 277 -16.67 -1.01 -7.41
CA CYS A 277 -16.33 0.41 -7.54
C CYS A 277 -14.87 0.71 -7.17
N MET A 278 -14.25 -0.12 -6.34
CA MET A 278 -12.82 -0.09 -6.00
C MET A 278 -12.31 -1.52 -5.86
N THR A 279 -11.17 -1.79 -6.45
CA THR A 279 -10.51 -3.11 -6.41
C THR A 279 -9.46 -3.12 -5.31
N PHE A 280 -9.20 -4.28 -4.71
CA PHE A 280 -8.05 -4.49 -3.84
C PHE A 280 -6.75 -4.35 -4.64
N ASN A 281 -5.86 -3.45 -4.22
CA ASN A 281 -4.59 -3.22 -4.90
C ASN A 281 -3.42 -3.87 -4.16
N ALA A 282 -3.35 -3.66 -2.85
CA ALA A 282 -2.23 -4.15 -2.05
C ALA A 282 -2.58 -4.30 -0.56
N ARG A 283 -1.89 -5.23 0.09
CA ARG A 283 -1.79 -5.36 1.54
C ARG A 283 -0.32 -5.30 1.92
N VAL A 284 -0.01 -4.50 2.94
CA VAL A 284 1.31 -4.41 3.53
C VAL A 284 1.19 -4.68 5.01
N VAL A 285 2.02 -5.60 5.49
CA VAL A 285 2.08 -5.99 6.90
C VAL A 285 3.47 -5.70 7.44
N HIS A 286 3.55 -5.13 8.63
CA HIS A 286 4.80 -5.10 9.39
C HIS A 286 4.68 -6.02 10.61
N PRO A 287 5.22 -7.25 10.56
CA PRO A 287 4.97 -8.27 11.57
C PRO A 287 5.35 -7.84 12.99
N GLU A 288 6.48 -7.14 13.17
CA GLU A 288 6.95 -6.77 14.52
C GLU A 288 6.03 -5.77 15.23
N SER A 289 5.31 -4.90 14.50
CA SER A 289 4.32 -3.99 15.10
C SER A 289 2.89 -4.52 14.99
N GLY A 290 2.66 -5.59 14.24
CA GLY A 290 1.31 -6.04 13.88
C GLY A 290 0.55 -5.05 12.98
N ARG A 291 1.13 -3.92 12.55
CA ARG A 291 0.41 -2.91 11.76
C ARG A 291 0.17 -3.39 10.33
N ILE A 292 -1.05 -3.17 9.84
CA ILE A 292 -1.49 -3.54 8.48
C ILE A 292 -2.05 -2.31 7.76
N LEU A 293 -1.60 -2.13 6.52
CA LEU A 293 -2.18 -1.20 5.55
C LEU A 293 -2.76 -2.00 4.37
N GLU A 294 -4.04 -1.79 4.08
CA GLU A 294 -4.64 -2.23 2.82
C GLU A 294 -5.00 -1.03 1.95
N VAL A 295 -4.76 -1.15 0.65
CA VAL A 295 -5.03 -0.12 -0.34
C VAL A 295 -6.03 -0.65 -1.35
N TYR A 296 -7.11 0.10 -1.53
CA TYR A 296 -8.14 -0.17 -2.54
C TYR A 296 -8.26 1.04 -3.46
N SER A 297 -8.45 0.82 -4.77
CA SER A 297 -8.63 1.92 -5.71
C SER A 297 -9.40 1.51 -6.96
N ASN A 298 -9.94 2.49 -7.67
CA ASN A 298 -10.52 2.28 -9.00
C ASN A 298 -9.49 2.37 -10.14
N GLN A 299 -8.23 2.68 -9.85
CA GLN A 299 -7.17 2.87 -10.84
C GLN A 299 -6.63 1.55 -11.41
N PRO A 300 -6.17 1.55 -12.68
CA PRO A 300 -5.65 0.35 -13.34
C PRO A 300 -4.24 -0.04 -12.87
N GLY A 301 -3.50 0.87 -12.22
CA GLY A 301 -2.13 0.64 -11.78
C GLY A 301 -1.81 1.19 -10.39
N VAL A 302 -0.70 0.72 -9.85
CA VAL A 302 -0.05 1.25 -8.65
C VAL A 302 1.45 1.39 -8.92
N GLN A 303 2.02 2.59 -8.73
CA GLN A 303 3.47 2.71 -8.63
C GLN A 303 3.92 2.16 -7.28
N PHE A 304 4.75 1.12 -7.30
CA PHE A 304 5.43 0.64 -6.10
C PHE A 304 6.87 1.15 -6.14
N TYR A 305 7.15 2.12 -5.27
CA TYR A 305 8.45 2.78 -5.18
C TYR A 305 9.04 2.64 -3.78
N THR A 306 10.33 2.29 -3.65
CA THR A 306 10.98 2.06 -2.34
C THR A 306 11.97 3.16 -1.93
N ALA A 307 11.71 4.42 -2.31
CA ALA A 307 12.56 5.56 -1.94
C ALA A 307 14.03 5.37 -2.35
N ASN A 308 14.25 4.94 -3.60
CA ASN A 308 15.56 4.55 -4.12
C ASN A 308 16.51 5.73 -4.31
N ASP A 309 15.95 6.90 -4.64
CA ASP A 309 16.68 8.13 -4.96
C ASP A 309 16.97 9.01 -3.74
N PHE A 310 16.53 8.58 -2.55
CA PHE A 310 16.92 9.26 -1.31
C PHE A 310 18.43 9.11 -1.09
N PRO A 311 19.07 10.08 -0.39
CA PRO A 311 20.50 10.05 -0.14
C PRO A 311 20.90 8.78 0.62
N ARG A 312 22.09 8.24 0.35
CA ARG A 312 22.60 7.08 1.09
C ARG A 312 23.19 7.53 2.43
N ALA A 313 22.86 6.82 3.51
CA ALA A 313 23.48 7.04 4.81
C ALA A 313 25.01 6.90 4.71
N GLY A 314 25.75 7.84 5.31
CA GLY A 314 27.21 7.81 5.35
C GLY A 314 27.94 8.16 4.04
N ARG A 315 27.23 8.49 2.94
CA ARG A 315 27.85 9.12 1.77
C ARG A 315 27.71 10.63 1.86
N THR A 316 28.82 11.29 2.11
CA THR A 316 28.92 12.74 2.38
C THR A 316 29.11 13.57 1.10
N ILE A 317 29.15 12.96 -0.08
CA ILE A 317 29.49 13.63 -1.33
C ILE A 317 28.64 13.02 -2.46
N ASN A 318 27.98 13.86 -3.25
CA ASN A 318 27.38 13.46 -4.53
C ASN A 318 28.47 13.19 -5.57
N SER A 319 28.13 12.55 -6.68
CA SER A 319 29.05 12.27 -7.79
C SER A 319 29.70 13.52 -8.41
N GLU A 320 29.20 14.71 -8.04
CA GLU A 320 29.54 16.02 -8.61
C GLU A 320 30.31 16.94 -7.65
N GLY A 321 30.55 16.55 -6.39
CA GLY A 321 31.39 17.32 -5.45
C GLY A 321 30.68 18.44 -4.67
N ASP A 322 29.38 18.63 -4.87
CA ASP A 322 28.60 19.74 -4.32
C ASP A 322 27.71 19.26 -3.15
N GLY A 323 28.27 19.18 -1.94
CA GLY A 323 27.51 19.18 -0.67
C GLY A 323 26.63 17.97 -0.32
N VAL A 324 26.22 17.90 0.95
CA VAL A 324 25.38 16.81 1.49
C VAL A 324 23.91 17.13 1.26
N ILE A 325 23.22 16.37 0.41
CA ILE A 325 21.74 16.39 0.39
C ILE A 325 21.28 15.56 1.58
N ILE A 326 20.91 16.22 2.68
CA ILE A 326 20.25 15.59 3.84
C ILE A 326 18.76 15.92 3.75
N ILE A 327 17.92 14.88 3.73
CA ILE A 327 16.49 15.05 3.89
C ILE A 327 16.20 15.08 5.39
N LYS A 328 16.03 16.28 5.96
CA LYS A 328 15.69 16.45 7.37
C LYS A 328 14.17 16.37 7.56
N GLY A 329 13.70 15.20 7.97
CA GLY A 329 12.29 14.92 8.20
C GLY A 329 11.80 15.31 9.59
N LYS A 330 10.62 14.79 9.94
CA LYS A 330 9.97 14.97 11.24
C LYS A 330 10.87 14.59 12.42
N ASN A 331 10.73 15.30 13.53
CA ASN A 331 11.44 15.06 14.78
C ASN A 331 12.98 15.01 14.62
N GLY A 332 13.51 15.72 13.62
CA GLY A 332 14.94 15.75 13.31
C GLY A 332 15.51 14.46 12.72
N VAL A 333 14.67 13.50 12.32
CA VAL A 333 15.12 12.26 11.65
C VAL A 333 15.66 12.58 10.26
N HIS A 334 16.78 11.96 9.89
CA HIS A 334 17.27 12.02 8.52
C HIS A 334 16.72 10.86 7.69
N TYR A 335 16.08 11.17 6.57
CA TYR A 335 15.58 10.16 5.66
C TYR A 335 16.65 9.81 4.60
N TYR A 336 16.74 8.52 4.30
CA TYR A 336 17.79 7.94 3.46
C TYR A 336 17.22 6.93 2.47
N LYS A 337 18.02 6.45 1.52
CA LYS A 337 17.64 5.36 0.61
C LYS A 337 16.96 4.23 1.40
N HIS A 338 15.80 3.80 0.91
CA HIS A 338 14.99 2.73 1.52
C HIS A 338 14.40 3.08 2.90
N HIS A 339 14.11 4.35 3.19
CA HIS A 339 13.44 4.71 4.46
C HIS A 339 11.96 4.31 4.50
N ALA A 340 11.31 4.22 3.34
CA ALA A 340 9.87 4.05 3.20
C ALA A 340 9.52 3.50 1.80
N PHE A 341 8.24 3.20 1.59
CA PHE A 341 7.67 2.85 0.29
C PHE A 341 6.47 3.71 -0.07
N CYS A 342 6.19 3.88 -1.36
CA CYS A 342 4.96 4.48 -1.89
C CYS A 342 4.10 3.41 -2.58
N LEU A 343 2.78 3.61 -2.53
CA LEU A 343 1.79 2.86 -3.30
C LEU A 343 0.88 3.86 -4.03
N GLU A 344 1.39 4.43 -5.11
CA GLU A 344 0.71 5.50 -5.83
C GLU A 344 -0.29 4.89 -6.82
N THR A 345 -1.57 4.83 -6.44
CA THR A 345 -2.63 4.34 -7.34
C THR A 345 -2.78 5.31 -8.52
N GLN A 346 -2.67 4.86 -9.77
CA GLN A 346 -2.61 5.75 -10.94
C GLN A 346 -2.98 5.04 -12.24
N GLY A 347 -3.20 5.82 -13.30
CA GLY A 347 -3.08 5.35 -14.69
C GLY A 347 -1.63 4.97 -15.02
N TYR A 348 -1.42 4.17 -16.06
CA TYR A 348 -0.06 3.77 -16.43
C TYR A 348 0.78 4.99 -16.84
N PRO A 349 2.04 5.07 -16.41
CA PRO A 349 2.94 6.13 -16.85
C PRO A 349 2.99 6.21 -18.38
N ASP A 350 3.16 7.41 -18.91
CA ASP A 350 3.22 7.69 -20.35
C ASP A 350 2.04 7.17 -21.20
N SER A 351 0.89 6.83 -20.60
CA SER A 351 -0.31 6.36 -21.33
C SER A 351 -0.74 7.29 -22.48
N VAL A 352 -0.47 8.58 -22.36
CA VAL A 352 -0.73 9.58 -23.42
C VAL A 352 -0.01 9.27 -24.73
N ASN A 353 1.11 8.53 -24.68
CA ASN A 353 1.92 8.13 -25.83
C ASN A 353 1.77 6.64 -26.19
N HIS A 354 0.99 5.87 -25.43
CA HIS A 354 0.81 4.43 -25.63
C HIS A 354 -0.67 4.07 -25.83
N LYS A 355 -1.07 3.88 -27.09
CA LYS A 355 -2.47 3.55 -27.46
C LYS A 355 -3.01 2.25 -26.85
N ASN A 356 -2.13 1.36 -26.41
CA ASN A 356 -2.48 0.10 -25.77
C ASN A 356 -2.64 0.21 -24.24
N PHE A 357 -2.38 1.38 -23.66
CA PHE A 357 -2.62 1.65 -22.24
C PHE A 357 -4.01 2.28 -22.04
N PRO A 358 -4.54 2.29 -20.80
CA PRO A 358 -5.79 2.97 -20.48
C PRO A 358 -5.75 4.45 -20.90
N ASN A 359 -6.86 4.95 -21.44
CA ASN A 359 -6.95 6.35 -21.86
C ASN A 359 -6.88 7.29 -20.65
N THR A 360 -5.98 8.27 -20.71
CA THR A 360 -5.79 9.32 -19.71
C THR A 360 -6.17 10.71 -20.22
N ILE A 361 -6.80 10.82 -21.39
CA ILE A 361 -7.32 12.11 -21.91
C ILE A 361 -8.73 12.35 -21.39
N LEU A 362 -8.91 13.42 -20.62
CA LEU A 362 -10.20 13.95 -20.18
C LEU A 362 -10.71 14.98 -21.18
N ARG A 363 -12.00 14.90 -21.55
CA ARG A 363 -12.65 15.82 -22.49
C ARG A 363 -13.73 16.68 -21.82
N PRO A 364 -14.07 17.85 -22.39
CA PRO A 364 -15.19 18.66 -21.88
C PRO A 364 -16.49 17.86 -21.86
N GLY A 365 -17.24 17.97 -20.75
CA GLY A 365 -18.47 17.21 -20.50
C GLY A 365 -18.25 15.87 -19.80
N GLU A 366 -17.00 15.39 -19.71
CA GLU A 366 -16.63 14.23 -18.90
C GLU A 366 -16.23 14.64 -17.47
N MET A 367 -16.22 13.66 -16.56
CA MET A 367 -15.77 13.83 -15.19
C MET A 367 -14.67 12.81 -14.91
N TYR A 368 -13.47 13.29 -14.56
CA TYR A 368 -12.45 12.43 -13.98
C TYR A 368 -12.86 12.04 -12.56
N CYS A 369 -12.69 10.77 -12.20
CA CYS A 369 -12.94 10.29 -10.85
C CYS A 369 -11.96 9.20 -10.46
N HIS A 370 -11.16 9.48 -9.44
CA HIS A 370 -10.20 8.54 -8.87
C HIS A 370 -10.43 8.43 -7.37
N LYS A 371 -10.71 7.21 -6.93
CA LYS A 371 -10.98 6.88 -5.53
C LYS A 371 -9.87 6.01 -4.97
N VAL A 372 -9.46 6.31 -3.74
CA VAL A 372 -8.51 5.52 -2.96
C VAL A 372 -9.08 5.33 -1.56
N ARG A 373 -8.94 4.13 -1.02
CA ARG A 373 -9.18 3.83 0.39
C ARG A 373 -7.92 3.23 0.99
N TYR A 374 -7.37 3.90 1.99
CA TYR A 374 -6.40 3.31 2.91
C TYR A 374 -7.15 2.75 4.11
N LYS A 375 -7.00 1.46 4.38
CA LYS A 375 -7.60 0.78 5.53
C LYS A 375 -6.48 0.36 6.47
N PHE A 376 -6.54 0.84 7.71
CA PHE A 376 -5.58 0.52 8.74
C PHE A 376 -6.17 -0.52 9.70
N SER A 377 -5.37 -1.51 10.06
CA SER A 377 -5.76 -2.55 11.01
C SER A 377 -4.53 -3.09 11.74
N LEU A 378 -4.78 -3.94 12.73
CA LEU A 378 -3.76 -4.71 13.41
C LEU A 378 -3.90 -6.18 13.01
N TYR A 379 -2.79 -6.89 13.03
CA TYR A 379 -2.75 -8.33 13.00
C TYR A 379 -3.39 -8.80 14.30
N GLU A 380 -4.58 -9.41 14.22
CA GLU A 380 -5.15 -10.13 15.36
C GLU A 380 -4.42 -11.46 15.46
N ASP A 381 -3.60 -11.63 16.50
CA ASP A 381 -3.27 -12.97 16.98
C ASP A 381 -4.60 -13.62 17.35
N VAL A 382 -5.03 -14.63 16.60
CA VAL A 382 -6.04 -15.56 17.10
C VAL A 382 -5.34 -16.37 18.20
N VAL A 383 -5.31 -15.80 19.41
CA VAL A 383 -5.00 -16.55 20.61
C VAL A 383 -6.23 -17.41 20.87
N LEU A 384 -6.17 -18.68 20.47
CA LEU A 384 -7.10 -19.68 20.99
C LEU A 384 -6.77 -19.85 22.46
N GLU A 385 -7.70 -19.50 23.35
CA GLU A 385 -7.54 -19.75 24.78
C GLU A 385 -7.55 -21.28 25.00
N PRO A 386 -6.82 -21.81 26.00
CA PRO A 386 -6.81 -23.26 26.28
C PRO A 386 -8.20 -23.87 26.45
N GLU A 387 -9.16 -23.07 26.92
CA GLU A 387 -10.57 -23.42 27.11
C GLU A 387 -11.26 -23.74 25.76
N ASP A 388 -10.88 -23.06 24.67
CA ASP A 388 -11.38 -23.36 23.31
C ASP A 388 -10.88 -24.71 22.78
N PHE A 389 -9.74 -25.18 23.30
CA PHE A 389 -9.15 -26.48 22.99
C PHE A 389 -9.83 -27.62 23.77
N ASP A 390 -10.10 -27.43 25.06
CA ASP A 390 -10.76 -28.42 25.91
C ASP A 390 -12.21 -28.68 25.45
N ASP A 391 -12.95 -27.64 25.06
CA ASP A 391 -14.29 -27.78 24.49
C ASP A 391 -14.27 -28.46 23.10
N ALA A 392 -13.22 -28.27 22.31
CA ALA A 392 -13.05 -28.93 21.03
C ALA A 392 -12.63 -30.41 21.17
N ILE A 393 -11.82 -30.74 22.17
CA ILE A 393 -11.40 -32.13 22.47
C ILE A 393 -12.58 -32.94 23.03
N ASN A 394 -13.39 -32.36 23.91
CA ASN A 394 -14.53 -33.05 24.53
C ASN A 394 -15.68 -33.32 23.54
N ASP A 395 -15.78 -32.58 22.44
CA ASP A 395 -16.78 -32.75 21.38
C ASP A 395 -16.32 -33.73 20.26
N TRP A 396 -15.10 -34.27 20.32
CA TRP A 396 -14.53 -35.12 19.27
C TRP A 396 -14.74 -36.62 19.53
N GLU A 397 -15.62 -37.27 18.75
CA GLU A 397 -15.87 -38.73 18.77
C GLU A 397 -15.53 -39.45 17.43
N GLY A 398 -14.57 -38.95 16.65
CA GLY A 398 -14.31 -39.45 15.28
C GLY A 398 -13.06 -40.31 15.10
N GLU A 399 -13.19 -41.52 14.56
CA GLU A 399 -12.05 -42.31 14.03
C GLU A 399 -11.55 -41.70 12.70
N ALA A 400 -10.25 -41.46 12.58
CA ALA A 400 -9.62 -40.98 11.36
C ALA A 400 -9.28 -42.16 10.42
N GLU A 401 -10.04 -42.34 9.35
CA GLU A 401 -9.65 -43.20 8.22
C GLU A 401 -8.74 -42.42 7.27
N GLY A 402 -7.53 -42.95 7.03
CA GLY A 402 -6.61 -42.48 6.00
C GLY A 402 -5.47 -43.48 5.78
N GLU A 403 -5.32 -43.98 4.55
CA GLU A 403 -4.19 -44.82 4.13
C GLU A 403 -2.88 -44.03 4.16
N ILE A 404 -1.87 -44.60 4.80
CA ILE A 404 -0.49 -44.12 4.78
C ILE A 404 0.28 -45.14 3.95
N ASP A 405 0.88 -44.73 2.83
CA ASP A 405 1.91 -45.52 2.15
C ASP A 405 3.20 -45.40 3.00
N GLU A 406 3.45 -46.40 3.86
CA GLU A 406 4.72 -46.52 4.59
C GLU A 406 5.81 -47.10 3.67
N PRO A 407 7.06 -46.59 3.71
CA PRO A 407 8.18 -47.32 3.17
C PRO A 407 8.50 -48.53 4.07
N ALA A 408 8.65 -49.69 3.43
CA ALA A 408 8.92 -50.96 4.09
C ALA A 408 10.21 -50.97 4.94
N ASP A 409 10.11 -51.72 6.04
CA ASP A 409 11.17 -52.30 6.87
C ASP A 409 12.05 -51.38 7.74
N VAL A 410 11.64 -51.23 9.01
CA VAL A 410 12.59 -51.29 10.14
C VAL A 410 11.96 -52.10 11.27
N ASP A 411 12.51 -53.29 11.51
CA ASP A 411 12.04 -54.26 12.48
C ASP A 411 12.84 -54.19 13.80
N ALA A 412 12.13 -54.48 14.89
CA ALA A 412 12.56 -54.86 16.25
C ALA A 412 13.14 -53.83 17.24
N GLY A 413 12.34 -53.57 18.30
CA GLY A 413 12.69 -54.03 19.64
C GLY A 413 12.71 -52.99 20.77
N GLY A 414 11.72 -53.03 21.67
CA GLY A 414 11.82 -52.36 22.98
C GLY A 414 10.49 -52.09 23.69
N ASP A 415 10.22 -52.91 24.70
CA ASP A 415 9.16 -52.90 25.73
C ASP A 415 8.50 -51.55 26.13
N ASP A 416 7.17 -51.61 26.25
CA ASP A 416 6.29 -51.00 27.26
C ASP A 416 6.77 -49.76 28.04
N LEU A 417 6.57 -48.57 27.47
CA LEU A 417 6.39 -47.30 28.21
C LEU A 417 5.54 -46.31 27.39
N LEU A 418 4.25 -46.58 27.19
CA LEU A 418 3.34 -45.64 26.50
C LEU A 418 2.06 -45.44 27.34
N GLY A 419 2.21 -44.66 28.40
CA GLY A 419 1.10 -44.18 29.25
C GLY A 419 0.51 -42.84 28.81
N ASP A 420 1.23 -42.01 28.04
CA ASP A 420 0.77 -40.66 27.67
C ASP A 420 1.41 -40.21 26.33
N SER A 421 1.00 -40.80 25.21
CA SER A 421 1.40 -40.33 23.89
C SER A 421 0.21 -40.24 22.95
N ILE A 422 -0.19 -39.02 22.62
CA ILE A 422 -1.09 -38.75 21.49
C ILE A 422 -0.35 -39.18 20.23
N ARG A 423 -0.88 -40.14 19.47
CA ARG A 423 -0.22 -40.62 18.24
C ARG A 423 -0.27 -39.49 17.21
N ILE A 424 0.72 -39.41 16.31
CA ILE A 424 0.79 -38.37 15.26
C ILE A 424 -0.53 -38.29 14.43
N ARG A 425 -1.22 -39.43 14.25
CA ARG A 425 -2.56 -39.50 13.64
C ARG A 425 -3.61 -38.68 14.38
N ASP A 426 -3.56 -38.65 15.71
CA ASP A 426 -4.52 -37.96 16.56
C ASP A 426 -4.30 -36.44 16.53
N MET A 427 -3.03 -35.98 16.39
CA MET A 427 -2.73 -34.55 16.20
C MET A 427 -3.19 -34.01 14.84
N HIS A 428 -3.06 -34.80 13.77
CA HIS A 428 -3.60 -34.42 12.46
C HIS A 428 -5.14 -34.41 12.46
N GLY A 429 -5.78 -35.37 13.13
CA GLY A 429 -7.24 -35.40 13.30
C GLY A 429 -7.77 -34.18 14.07
N LEU A 430 -7.11 -33.81 15.17
CA LEU A 430 -7.46 -32.65 15.98
C LEU A 430 -7.28 -31.33 15.22
N LEU A 431 -6.19 -31.20 14.45
CA LEU A 431 -5.93 -30.02 13.61
C LEU A 431 -6.98 -29.87 12.50
N ILE A 432 -7.36 -30.97 11.84
CA ILE A 432 -8.42 -30.97 10.81
C ILE A 432 -9.78 -30.61 11.42
N PHE A 433 -10.09 -31.10 12.62
CA PHE A 433 -11.34 -30.79 13.32
C PHE A 433 -11.44 -29.31 13.71
N LEU A 434 -10.37 -28.74 14.28
CA LEU A 434 -10.29 -27.30 14.60
C LEU A 434 -10.44 -26.44 13.34
N LEU A 435 -9.77 -26.82 12.24
CA LEU A 435 -9.90 -26.12 10.96
C LEU A 435 -11.31 -26.22 10.36
N GLN A 436 -12.02 -27.33 10.55
CA GLN A 436 -13.42 -27.49 10.11
C GLN A 436 -14.40 -26.65 10.96
N LYS A 437 -14.23 -26.60 12.28
CA LYS A 437 -15.07 -25.80 13.19
C LYS A 437 -14.93 -24.29 12.89
N HIS A 438 -13.73 -23.84 12.54
CA HIS A 438 -13.44 -22.45 12.17
C HIS A 438 -13.57 -22.15 10.66
N SER A 439 -14.00 -23.12 9.84
CA SER A 439 -14.16 -22.95 8.39
C SER A 439 -15.11 -21.80 7.99
N ASN A 440 -16.06 -21.43 8.85
CA ASN A 440 -16.93 -20.27 8.63
C ASN A 440 -16.19 -18.92 8.71
N TYR A 441 -15.10 -18.82 9.45
CA TYR A 441 -14.21 -17.64 9.48
C TYR A 441 -13.27 -17.60 8.27
N LEU A 442 -12.86 -18.78 7.77
CA LEU A 442 -11.97 -18.93 6.61
C LEU A 442 -12.69 -18.73 5.26
N LYS A 443 -14.03 -18.76 5.23
CA LYS A 443 -14.86 -18.53 4.03
C LYS A 443 -14.67 -17.18 3.35
N ASN A 444 -14.10 -16.18 4.03
CA ASN A 444 -13.88 -14.83 3.50
C ASN A 444 -12.49 -14.60 2.89
N PHE A 445 -11.63 -15.63 2.79
CA PHE A 445 -10.24 -15.47 2.36
C PHE A 445 -9.93 -16.42 1.19
N CYS A 446 -9.67 -15.83 0.01
CA CYS A 446 -9.55 -16.59 -1.24
C CYS A 446 -8.23 -17.34 -1.47
N CYS A 447 -7.21 -17.22 -0.63
CA CYS A 447 -5.98 -18.03 -0.64
C CYS A 447 -5.09 -17.51 0.49
N ASN A 448 -4.67 -18.35 1.44
CA ASN A 448 -3.65 -18.00 2.43
C ASN A 448 -2.81 -19.24 2.77
N TYR A 449 -1.56 -19.02 3.18
CA TYR A 449 -0.76 -19.98 3.92
C TYR A 449 -1.02 -19.75 5.41
N LEU A 450 -1.37 -20.80 6.16
CA LEU A 450 -1.52 -20.72 7.62
C LEU A 450 -0.25 -21.34 8.23
N TYR A 451 0.55 -20.52 8.93
CA TYR A 451 1.69 -21.02 9.70
C TYR A 451 1.20 -21.37 11.11
N TYR A 452 1.15 -22.65 11.44
CA TYR A 452 0.97 -23.08 12.83
C TYR A 452 2.35 -23.24 13.48
N ILE A 453 2.58 -22.52 14.57
CA ILE A 453 3.67 -22.81 15.52
C ILE A 453 2.99 -23.26 16.81
N LEU A 454 2.96 -24.58 17.06
CA LEU A 454 2.57 -25.09 18.37
C LEU A 454 3.67 -24.71 19.37
N CYS A 455 3.40 -23.73 20.23
CA CYS A 455 4.31 -23.32 21.29
C CYS A 455 4.07 -24.12 22.58
N ASN A 456 5.19 -24.44 23.22
CA ASN A 456 5.42 -25.48 24.21
C ASN A 456 5.01 -25.06 25.63
N THR A 457 4.26 -25.88 26.36
CA THR A 457 4.17 -25.80 27.83
C THR A 457 4.97 -26.94 28.45
N ASN A 458 5.90 -26.58 29.33
CA ASN A 458 6.86 -27.49 29.93
C ASN A 458 6.19 -28.25 31.09
N VAL A 459 5.85 -29.52 30.87
CA VAL A 459 5.35 -30.42 31.93
C VAL A 459 6.27 -31.64 32.02
N GLY A 460 6.91 -31.84 33.16
CA GLY A 460 7.47 -33.15 33.52
C GLY A 460 8.83 -33.56 32.93
N GLY A 461 9.58 -32.68 32.26
CA GLY A 461 11.00 -32.95 31.94
C GLY A 461 11.28 -33.89 30.75
N MET A 462 10.32 -34.10 29.84
CA MET A 462 10.58 -34.73 28.54
C MET A 462 10.81 -33.68 27.44
N SER A 463 11.88 -33.83 26.66
CA SER A 463 12.11 -33.04 25.45
C SER A 463 11.44 -33.71 24.26
N ILE A 464 10.48 -33.05 23.63
CA ILE A 464 9.83 -33.48 22.39
C ILE A 464 10.14 -32.44 21.30
N TYR A 465 10.48 -32.91 20.10
CA TYR A 465 10.96 -32.10 18.98
C TYR A 465 9.83 -31.33 18.28
N THR A 466 10.15 -30.12 17.81
CA THR A 466 9.26 -29.20 17.10
C THR A 466 9.14 -29.56 15.62
N LEU A 467 7.92 -29.64 15.08
CA LEU A 467 7.66 -29.78 13.64
C LEU A 467 7.02 -28.50 13.09
N PRO A 468 7.64 -27.80 12.13
CA PRO A 468 6.95 -26.78 11.36
C PRO A 468 6.01 -27.44 10.34
N ILE A 469 4.70 -27.22 10.49
CA ILE A 469 3.70 -27.66 9.51
C ILE A 469 3.37 -26.48 8.60
N ILE A 470 3.62 -26.63 7.30
CA ILE A 470 3.17 -25.66 6.28
C ILE A 470 1.85 -26.19 5.73
N LEU A 471 0.77 -25.43 5.93
CA LEU A 471 -0.53 -25.73 5.33
C LEU A 471 -0.71 -24.88 4.06
N GLU A 472 -0.77 -25.56 2.91
CA GLU A 472 -1.11 -24.96 1.62
C GLU A 472 -2.59 -25.19 1.33
N PHE A 473 -3.32 -24.11 1.04
CA PHE A 473 -4.75 -24.14 0.79
C PHE A 473 -4.98 -23.98 -0.72
N CYS A 474 -5.47 -25.03 -1.37
CA CYS A 474 -5.87 -24.97 -2.77
C CYS A 474 -7.37 -25.25 -2.89
N THR A 475 -8.12 -24.30 -3.47
CA THR A 475 -9.54 -24.50 -3.76
C THR A 475 -9.68 -25.11 -5.15
N GLU A 476 -9.79 -26.43 -5.26
CA GLU A 476 -10.21 -27.06 -6.53
C GLU A 476 -11.73 -27.04 -6.69
N ASP A 477 -12.49 -26.98 -5.58
CA ASP A 477 -13.96 -26.89 -5.60
C ASP A 477 -14.48 -26.30 -4.27
N ARG A 478 -15.55 -25.51 -4.28
CA ARG A 478 -16.03 -24.71 -3.12
C ARG A 478 -16.40 -25.51 -1.87
N ASN A 479 -16.40 -26.84 -1.95
CA ASN A 479 -16.75 -27.76 -0.88
C ASN A 479 -15.69 -28.84 -0.63
N LYS A 480 -14.50 -28.76 -1.24
CA LYS A 480 -13.41 -29.72 -1.03
C LYS A 480 -12.10 -28.98 -0.75
N TRP A 481 -11.52 -29.29 0.40
CA TRP A 481 -10.21 -28.77 0.80
C TRP A 481 -9.18 -29.87 0.57
N LEU A 482 -8.13 -29.56 -0.18
CA LEU A 482 -6.96 -30.42 -0.34
C LEU A 482 -5.88 -29.92 0.62
N PHE A 483 -5.43 -30.80 1.51
CA PHE A 483 -4.37 -30.50 2.47
C PHE A 483 -3.09 -31.17 1.99
N HIS A 484 -2.05 -30.37 1.70
CA HIS A 484 -0.72 -30.88 1.38
C HIS A 484 0.17 -30.76 2.63
N PHE A 485 0.75 -31.87 3.08
CA PHE A 485 1.66 -31.91 4.22
C PHE A 485 3.07 -32.17 3.70
N GLU A 486 3.95 -31.16 3.75
CA GLU A 486 5.37 -31.34 3.41
C GLU A 486 6.18 -31.52 4.71
N ASN A 487 6.64 -32.75 4.97
CA ASN A 487 7.47 -33.04 6.13
C ASN A 487 8.94 -32.70 5.81
N ARG A 488 9.43 -31.55 6.28
CA ARG A 488 10.86 -31.21 6.18
C ARG A 488 11.60 -31.61 7.45
N CYS A 489 11.74 -32.91 7.66
CA CYS A 489 12.77 -33.43 8.56
C CYS A 489 14.11 -33.40 7.82
N THR A 490 15.03 -32.53 8.23
CA THR A 490 16.46 -32.78 8.06
C THR A 490 16.99 -33.22 9.42
N GLU A 491 17.58 -34.43 9.45
CA GLU A 491 18.15 -35.20 10.58
C GLU A 491 18.24 -34.55 11.97
#